data_AF-A0A4Y2HKS2-F1
#
_entry.id   AF-A0A4Y2HKS2-F1
#
_cell.length_a   1.000
_cell.length_b   1.000
_cell.length_c   1.000
_cell.angle_alpha   90.00
_cell.angle_beta   90.00
_cell.angle_gamma   90.00
#
_symmetry.space_group_name_H-M   'P 1'
#
loop_
_entity.id
_entity.type
_entity.pdbx_description
1 polymer ?
#
loop_
_entity_poly.entity_id
_entity_poly.type
_entity_poly.pdbx_seq_one_letter_code
_entity_poly.pdbx_strand_id
1 'polypeptide(L)'
;MTGGFKLLASGPAAIETKLGWTVFGENGMREISDNSTLLVTSMLNTEALISDLWSLDVLGILDPPEKKSKLELQEEARDHFLSTIKVNEEGRFQVNLPRLDNHLPLKDNHDLAVKRLDSTVKRLKAKKLYDAYGEIFNEWKRESIIEVVPKSEIDLPCHYLPHRHVVKENSTT
;
A
#
# COMPACT_ATOMS: atom_id res chain seq x y z
N MET A 1 -9.39 31.44 14.89
CA MET A 1 -8.42 32.23 14.11
C MET A 1 -8.21 33.56 14.81
N THR A 2 -7.03 34.17 14.72
CA THR A 2 -6.78 35.53 15.26
C THR A 2 -7.16 36.63 14.28
N GLY A 3 -7.45 36.27 13.03
CA GLY A 3 -8.12 37.16 12.06
C GLY A 3 -7.17 37.96 11.15
N GLY A 4 -5.85 37.81 11.30
CA GLY A 4 -4.89 38.43 10.38
C GLY A 4 -5.00 37.86 8.97
N PHE A 5 -5.13 38.72 7.96
CA PHE A 5 -5.11 38.35 6.53
C PHE A 5 -4.09 39.22 5.79
N LYS A 6 -3.28 38.60 4.93
CA LYS A 6 -2.32 39.32 4.09
C LYS A 6 -2.26 38.71 2.70
N LEU A 7 -2.65 39.47 1.69
CA LEU A 7 -2.39 39.12 0.30
C LEU A 7 -0.95 39.49 -0.06
N LEU A 8 -0.19 38.55 -0.60
CA LEU A 8 1.17 38.79 -1.08
C LEU A 8 1.10 39.31 -2.53
N ALA A 9 2.01 40.22 -2.87
CA ALA A 9 2.08 40.80 -4.21
C ALA A 9 2.30 39.75 -5.32
N SER A 10 2.78 38.55 -4.96
CA SER A 10 3.00 37.42 -5.87
C SER A 10 1.76 36.55 -6.13
N GLY A 11 0.59 36.87 -5.55
CA GLY A 11 -0.66 36.12 -5.72
C GLY A 11 -1.14 35.36 -4.47
N PRO A 12 -0.29 34.59 -3.76
CA PRO A 12 -0.66 33.85 -2.55
C PRO A 12 -1.18 34.71 -1.40
N ALA A 13 -2.08 34.16 -0.58
CA ALA A 13 -2.62 34.81 0.60
C ALA A 13 -2.18 34.10 1.89
N ALA A 14 -1.96 34.85 2.96
CA ALA A 14 -1.61 34.33 4.28
C ALA A 14 -2.69 34.67 5.31
N ILE A 15 -3.04 33.70 6.15
CA ILE A 15 -4.00 33.87 7.24
C ILE A 15 -3.35 33.51 8.57
N GLU A 16 -3.60 34.31 9.60
CA GLU A 16 -3.13 34.08 10.96
C GLU A 16 -4.10 33.17 11.73
N THR A 17 -3.63 31.96 11.99
CA THR A 17 -4.34 30.96 12.80
C THR A 17 -3.82 30.97 14.23
N LYS A 18 -4.49 30.24 15.14
CA LYS A 18 -3.97 30.04 16.51
C LYS A 18 -2.61 29.30 16.54
N LEU A 19 -2.18 28.72 15.42
CA LEU A 19 -0.91 28.01 15.26
C LEU A 19 0.14 28.83 14.49
N GLY A 20 -0.16 30.09 14.15
CA GLY A 20 0.70 30.97 13.37
C GLY A 20 0.21 31.21 11.93
N TRP A 21 1.05 31.88 11.14
CA TRP A 21 0.78 32.26 9.75
C TRP A 21 0.80 31.04 8.83
N THR A 22 -0.31 30.82 8.11
CA THR A 22 -0.44 29.77 7.09
C THR A 22 -0.65 30.42 5.73
N VAL A 23 0.11 29.99 4.71
CA VAL A 23 0.07 30.53 3.35
C VAL A 23 -0.73 29.60 2.44
N PHE A 24 -1.57 30.18 1.58
CA PHE A 24 -2.41 29.51 0.61
C PHE A 24 -2.19 30.09 -0.80
N GLY A 25 -2.49 29.32 -1.84
CA GLY A 25 -2.31 29.72 -3.23
C GLY A 25 -3.10 30.96 -3.65
N GLU A 26 -2.83 31.44 -4.86
CA GLU A 26 -3.47 32.62 -5.44
C GLU A 26 -4.99 32.46 -5.49
N ASN A 27 -5.73 33.37 -4.84
CA ASN A 27 -7.19 33.30 -4.76
C ASN A 27 -7.84 34.67 -4.97
N GLY A 28 -8.94 34.71 -5.73
CA GLY A 28 -9.73 35.89 -6.07
C GLY A 28 -10.75 36.32 -4.99
N MET A 29 -10.64 35.86 -3.75
CA MET A 29 -11.56 36.23 -2.67
C MET A 29 -11.11 37.51 -1.96
N ARG A 30 -11.98 38.53 -1.93
CA ARG A 30 -11.68 39.85 -1.35
C ARG A 30 -12.10 40.02 0.11
N GLU A 31 -12.92 39.14 0.70
CA GLU A 31 -13.27 39.19 2.12
C GLU A 31 -13.50 37.78 2.71
N ILE A 32 -13.11 37.60 3.98
CA ILE A 32 -13.31 36.38 4.77
C ILE A 32 -14.25 36.73 5.92
N SER A 33 -15.41 36.06 6.01
CA SER A 33 -16.29 36.14 7.18
C SER A 33 -15.77 35.26 8.34
N ASP A 34 -16.13 35.62 9.57
CA ASP A 34 -15.58 35.09 10.83
C ASP A 34 -15.66 33.55 11.03
N ASN A 35 -16.39 32.82 10.19
CA ASN A 35 -16.52 31.36 10.24
C ASN A 35 -15.42 30.62 9.46
N SER A 36 -14.18 30.98 9.75
CA SER A 36 -12.99 30.54 9.04
C SER A 36 -12.63 29.04 9.17
N THR A 37 -13.16 28.32 10.15
CA THR A 37 -13.07 26.84 10.22
C THR A 37 -13.89 26.13 9.15
N LEU A 38 -14.94 26.77 8.61
CA LEU A 38 -15.72 26.24 7.50
C LEU A 38 -15.04 26.47 6.14
N LEU A 39 -14.17 27.47 6.02
CA LEU A 39 -13.49 27.77 4.75
C LEU A 39 -12.41 26.74 4.42
N VAL A 40 -11.65 26.26 5.41
CA VAL A 40 -10.63 25.20 5.18
C VAL A 40 -11.27 23.89 4.72
N THR A 41 -12.43 23.54 5.28
CA THR A 41 -13.18 22.34 4.86
C THR A 41 -13.90 22.54 3.52
N SER A 42 -14.41 23.75 3.24
CA SER A 42 -15.07 24.10 1.98
C SER A 42 -14.08 24.12 0.79
N MET A 43 -12.85 24.59 0.99
CA MET A 43 -11.79 24.58 -0.03
C MET A 43 -11.36 23.18 -0.48
N LEU A 44 -11.60 22.15 0.34
CA LEU A 44 -11.35 20.74 -0.01
C LEU A 44 -12.59 20.04 -0.58
N ASN A 45 -13.76 20.68 -0.53
CA ASN A 45 -15.02 20.14 -1.03
C ASN A 45 -15.44 20.89 -2.29
N THR A 46 -14.70 20.68 -3.36
CA THR A 46 -15.15 20.97 -4.73
C THR A 46 -16.25 19.98 -5.11
N GLU A 47 -17.49 20.16 -4.62
CA GLU A 47 -18.67 19.33 -4.96
C GLU A 47 -18.38 17.83 -5.13
N ALA A 48 -17.41 17.29 -4.39
CA ALA A 48 -17.05 15.89 -4.47
C ALA A 48 -18.14 15.19 -3.68
N LEU A 49 -18.99 14.44 -4.38
CA LEU A 49 -19.95 13.59 -3.70
C LEU A 49 -19.14 12.66 -2.81
N ILE A 50 -19.63 12.33 -1.61
CA ILE A 50 -18.93 11.38 -0.72
C ILE A 50 -18.63 10.05 -1.45
N SER A 51 -19.45 9.70 -2.45
CA SER A 51 -19.21 8.58 -3.37
C SER A 51 -17.87 8.66 -4.10
N ASP A 52 -17.45 9.87 -4.46
CA ASP A 52 -16.24 10.12 -5.23
C ASP A 52 -14.99 9.83 -4.40
N LEU A 53 -15.06 10.01 -3.08
CA LEU A 53 -14.00 9.62 -2.14
C LEU A 53 -13.70 8.10 -2.18
N TRP A 54 -14.70 7.30 -2.56
CA TRP A 54 -14.60 5.85 -2.69
C TRP A 54 -14.43 5.39 -4.14
N SER A 55 -14.39 6.33 -5.09
CA SER A 55 -14.10 6.00 -6.49
C SER A 55 -12.60 5.75 -6.65
N LEU A 56 -12.25 4.63 -7.28
CA LEU A 56 -10.85 4.28 -7.56
C LEU A 56 -10.19 5.34 -8.45
N ASP A 57 -10.98 5.97 -9.32
CA ASP A 57 -10.57 7.04 -10.23
C ASP A 57 -10.05 8.29 -9.48
N VAL A 58 -10.73 8.73 -8.43
CA VAL A 58 -10.29 9.88 -7.60
C VAL A 58 -9.04 9.53 -6.78
N LEU A 59 -8.84 8.26 -6.45
CA LEU A 59 -7.61 7.78 -5.79
C LEU A 59 -6.42 7.64 -6.77
N GLY A 60 -6.61 8.00 -8.05
CA GLY A 60 -5.59 7.86 -9.08
C GLY A 60 -5.29 6.41 -9.46
N ILE A 61 -6.15 5.48 -9.03
CA ILE A 61 -6.12 4.07 -9.46
C ILE A 61 -7.00 3.99 -10.69
N LEU A 62 -6.45 4.49 -11.80
CA LEU A 62 -7.08 4.35 -13.10
C LEU A 62 -6.85 2.93 -13.58
N ASP A 63 -7.91 2.28 -14.07
CA ASP A 63 -7.74 1.06 -14.84
C ASP A 63 -6.75 1.38 -15.99
N PRO A 64 -5.71 0.55 -16.20
CA PRO A 64 -4.84 0.75 -17.34
C PRO A 64 -5.72 0.80 -18.60
N PRO A 65 -5.37 1.59 -19.63
CA PRO A 65 -6.15 1.65 -20.86
C PRO A 65 -6.30 0.22 -21.40
N GLU A 66 -7.44 -0.39 -21.13
CA GLU A 66 -7.59 -1.83 -21.22
C GLU A 66 -7.49 -2.20 -22.71
N LYS A 67 -6.59 -3.13 -23.05
CA LYS A 67 -6.55 -3.70 -24.41
C LYS A 67 -7.69 -4.69 -24.66
N LYS A 68 -8.37 -5.14 -23.60
CA LYS A 68 -9.46 -6.12 -23.60
C LYS A 68 -10.63 -5.56 -22.79
N SER A 69 -11.86 -5.84 -23.19
CA SER A 69 -13.01 -5.40 -22.40
C SER A 69 -13.10 -6.16 -21.08
N LYS A 70 -13.73 -5.56 -20.06
CA LYS A 70 -14.07 -6.23 -18.79
C LYS A 70 -14.72 -7.61 -18.97
N LEU A 71 -15.57 -7.78 -19.99
CA LEU A 71 -16.24 -9.04 -20.28
C LEU A 71 -15.23 -10.11 -20.74
N GLU A 72 -14.32 -9.75 -21.63
CA GLU A 72 -13.26 -10.65 -22.13
C GLU A 72 -12.33 -11.10 -21.00
N LEU A 73 -11.99 -10.20 -20.06
CA LEU A 73 -11.17 -10.54 -18.89
C LEU A 73 -11.89 -11.54 -17.96
N GLN A 74 -13.21 -11.40 -17.79
CA GLN A 74 -14.01 -12.33 -17.00
C GLN A 74 -14.11 -13.70 -17.67
N GLU A 75 -14.26 -13.75 -18.98
CA GLU A 75 -14.28 -15.00 -19.75
C GLU A 75 -12.93 -15.73 -19.66
N GLU A 76 -11.82 -15.02 -19.82
CA GLU A 76 -10.46 -15.58 -19.69
C GLU A 76 -10.21 -16.12 -18.27
N ALA A 77 -10.62 -15.38 -17.24
CA ALA A 77 -10.51 -15.84 -15.85
C ALA A 77 -11.34 -17.10 -15.58
N ARG A 78 -12.55 -17.19 -16.15
CA ARG A 78 -13.41 -18.38 -16.07
C ARG A 78 -12.77 -19.57 -16.77
N ASP A 79 -12.25 -19.38 -17.97
CA ASP A 79 -11.65 -20.45 -18.77
C ASP A 79 -10.35 -20.95 -18.12
N HIS A 80 -9.55 -20.06 -17.53
CA HIS A 80 -8.41 -20.42 -16.68
C HIS A 80 -8.84 -21.23 -15.45
N PHE A 81 -9.91 -20.83 -14.76
CA PHE A 81 -10.44 -21.58 -13.61
C PHE A 81 -10.84 -23.01 -14.01
N LEU A 82 -11.62 -23.15 -15.09
CA LEU A 82 -12.12 -24.45 -15.55
C LEU A 82 -11.01 -25.37 -16.07
N SER A 83 -9.95 -24.82 -16.65
CA SER A 83 -8.80 -25.60 -17.14
C SER A 83 -7.83 -26.02 -16.04
N THR A 84 -7.77 -25.29 -14.93
CA THR A 84 -6.80 -25.52 -13.85
C THR A 84 -7.38 -26.25 -12.64
N ILE A 85 -8.70 -26.39 -12.54
CA ILE A 85 -9.34 -27.11 -11.44
C ILE A 85 -9.00 -28.60 -11.47
N LYS A 86 -8.49 -29.10 -10.34
CA LYS A 86 -8.19 -30.50 -10.10
C LYS A 86 -8.74 -30.91 -8.74
N VAL A 87 -9.07 -32.19 -8.60
CA VAL A 87 -9.43 -32.77 -7.30
C VAL A 87 -8.24 -33.59 -6.83
N ASN A 88 -7.74 -33.30 -5.62
CA ASN A 88 -6.63 -34.04 -5.04
C ASN A 88 -7.10 -35.41 -4.50
N GLU A 89 -6.15 -36.24 -4.06
CA GLU A 89 -6.42 -37.58 -3.51
C GLU A 89 -7.33 -37.54 -2.26
N GLU A 90 -7.42 -36.39 -1.57
CA GLU A 90 -8.28 -36.15 -0.42
C GLU A 90 -9.68 -35.63 -0.78
N GLY A 91 -10.01 -35.51 -2.07
CA GLY A 91 -11.29 -34.99 -2.54
C GLY A 91 -11.45 -33.46 -2.49
N ARG A 92 -10.36 -32.72 -2.27
CA ARG A 92 -10.35 -31.24 -2.22
C ARG A 92 -10.05 -30.64 -3.59
N PHE A 93 -10.71 -29.54 -3.92
CA PHE A 93 -10.41 -28.76 -5.11
C PHE A 93 -9.08 -28.01 -4.96
N GLN A 94 -8.18 -28.24 -5.90
CA GLN A 94 -6.99 -27.43 -6.15
C GLN A 94 -7.23 -26.61 -7.41
N VAL A 95 -7.05 -25.30 -7.31
CA VAL A 95 -7.26 -24.36 -8.41
C VAL A 95 -6.06 -23.42 -8.45
N ASN A 96 -5.61 -23.06 -9.64
CA ASN A 96 -4.56 -22.07 -9.78
C ASN A 96 -5.11 -20.67 -9.50
N LEU A 97 -4.30 -19.82 -8.88
CA LEU A 97 -4.64 -18.40 -8.71
C LEU A 97 -4.82 -17.72 -10.08
N PRO A 98 -5.90 -16.96 -10.30
CA PRO A 98 -6.06 -16.15 -11.50
C PRO A 98 -4.89 -15.19 -11.63
N ARG A 99 -4.22 -15.17 -12.79
CA ARG A 99 -3.16 -14.22 -13.11
C ARG A 99 -3.70 -13.18 -14.09
N LEU A 100 -3.37 -11.91 -13.86
CA LEU A 100 -3.53 -10.91 -14.90
C LEU A 100 -2.38 -11.04 -15.88
N ASP A 101 -2.71 -11.31 -17.14
CA ASP A 101 -1.76 -11.25 -18.23
C ASP A 101 -1.38 -9.80 -18.54
N ASN A 102 -0.15 -9.59 -19.00
CA ASN A 102 0.44 -8.28 -19.35
C ASN A 102 0.78 -7.34 -18.17
N HIS A 103 0.99 -7.84 -16.96
CA HIS A 103 1.61 -7.01 -15.93
C HIS A 103 3.04 -6.62 -16.32
N LEU A 104 3.48 -5.40 -15.96
CA LEU A 104 4.88 -5.04 -16.08
C LEU A 104 5.72 -5.94 -15.15
N PRO A 105 6.92 -6.39 -15.58
CA PRO A 105 7.79 -7.15 -14.70
C PRO A 105 8.13 -6.32 -13.46
N LEU A 106 8.07 -6.96 -12.29
CA LEU A 106 8.49 -6.32 -11.04
C LEU A 106 9.97 -5.97 -11.14
N LYS A 107 10.33 -4.77 -10.67
CA LYS A 107 11.73 -4.38 -10.54
C LYS A 107 12.41 -5.23 -9.47
N ASP A 108 13.67 -5.55 -9.70
CA ASP A 108 14.50 -6.18 -8.68
C ASP A 108 14.61 -5.27 -7.44
N ASN A 109 14.51 -5.87 -6.27
CA ASN A 109 14.60 -5.20 -4.97
C ASN A 109 15.63 -5.83 -4.02
N HIS A 110 16.52 -6.70 -4.52
CA HIS A 110 17.49 -7.43 -3.72
C HIS A 110 18.30 -6.52 -2.77
N ASP A 111 18.94 -5.47 -3.30
CA ASP A 111 19.76 -4.56 -2.50
C ASP A 111 18.99 -3.87 -1.36
N LEU A 112 17.73 -3.53 -1.61
CA LEU A 112 16.85 -2.93 -0.62
C LEU A 112 16.43 -3.98 0.43
N ALA A 113 16.15 -5.21 0.00
CA ALA A 113 15.80 -6.31 0.88
C ALA A 113 16.95 -6.66 1.83
N VAL A 114 18.19 -6.75 1.33
CA VAL A 114 19.39 -6.99 2.16
C VAL A 114 19.57 -5.88 3.20
N LYS A 115 19.49 -4.61 2.81
CA LYS A 115 19.58 -3.47 3.76
C LYS A 115 18.49 -3.52 4.84
N ARG A 116 17.27 -3.91 4.48
CA ARG A 116 16.15 -4.08 5.42
C ARG A 116 16.36 -5.26 6.37
N LEU A 117 16.92 -6.36 5.86
CA LEU A 117 17.28 -7.53 6.65
C LEU A 117 18.34 -7.14 7.69
N ASP A 118 19.43 -6.49 7.27
CA ASP A 118 20.50 -6.04 8.17
C ASP A 118 19.99 -5.16 9.31
N SER A 119 19.13 -4.19 8.97
CA SER A 119 18.48 -3.32 9.96
C SER A 119 17.62 -4.12 10.94
N THR A 120 16.87 -5.10 10.44
CA THR A 120 16.03 -5.96 11.27
C THR A 120 16.84 -6.86 12.19
N VAL A 121 17.94 -7.44 11.69
CA VAL A 121 18.88 -8.26 12.48
C VAL A 121 19.52 -7.42 13.59
N LYS A 122 20.00 -6.21 13.29
CA LYS A 122 20.56 -5.29 14.29
C LYS A 122 19.55 -5.00 15.41
N ARG A 123 18.31 -4.70 15.04
CA ARG A 123 17.23 -4.42 16.01
C ARG A 123 16.87 -5.64 16.86
N LEU A 124 16.80 -6.82 16.27
CA LEU A 124 16.52 -8.06 17.00
C LEU A 124 17.63 -8.41 17.98
N LYS A 125 18.89 -8.27 17.58
CA LYS A 125 20.05 -8.47 18.47
C LYS A 125 20.07 -7.49 19.63
N ALA A 126 19.81 -6.20 19.37
CA ALA A 126 19.71 -5.18 20.41
C ALA A 126 18.62 -5.50 21.46
N LYS A 127 17.50 -6.10 21.02
CA LYS A 127 16.41 -6.55 21.89
C LYS A 127 16.59 -7.96 22.47
N LYS A 128 17.70 -8.66 22.16
CA LYS A 128 17.95 -10.07 22.55
C LYS A 128 16.84 -11.04 22.09
N LEU A 129 16.21 -10.76 20.94
CA LEU A 129 15.15 -11.58 20.35
C LEU A 129 15.59 -12.36 19.11
N TYR A 130 16.86 -12.25 18.71
CA TYR A 130 17.36 -12.82 17.46
C TYR A 130 17.17 -14.35 17.40
N ASP A 131 17.61 -15.06 18.43
CA ASP A 131 17.55 -16.53 18.45
C ASP A 131 16.10 -17.03 18.53
N ALA A 132 15.30 -16.47 19.45
CA ALA A 132 13.88 -16.81 19.59
C ALA A 132 13.09 -16.58 18.30
N TYR A 133 13.40 -15.50 17.57
CA TYR A 133 12.77 -15.22 16.29
C TYR A 133 13.27 -16.16 15.17
N GLY A 134 14.55 -16.54 15.19
CA GLY A 134 15.11 -17.54 14.27
C GLY A 134 14.45 -18.91 14.44
N GLU A 135 14.13 -19.30 15.67
CA GLU A 135 13.44 -20.57 15.94
C GLU A 135 12.04 -20.66 15.30
N ILE A 136 11.34 -19.54 15.13
CA ILE A 136 10.04 -19.50 14.42
C ILE A 136 10.23 -19.89 12.95
N PHE A 137 11.29 -19.41 12.28
CA PHE A 137 11.59 -19.84 10.91
C PHE A 137 11.98 -21.31 10.83
N ASN A 138 12.72 -21.81 11.82
CA ASN A 138 13.06 -23.23 11.90
C ASN A 138 11.79 -24.08 12.09
N GLU A 139 10.83 -23.63 12.89
CA GLU A 139 9.53 -24.26 13.07
C GLU A 139 8.72 -24.26 11.77
N TRP A 140 8.55 -23.10 11.11
CA TRP A 140 7.87 -23.02 9.82
C TRP A 140 8.51 -23.90 8.76
N LYS A 141 9.84 -24.06 8.80
CA LYS A 141 10.55 -24.99 7.90
C LYS A 141 10.22 -26.45 8.24
N ARG A 142 10.15 -26.83 9.51
CA ARG A 142 9.75 -28.18 9.94
C ARG A 142 8.30 -28.49 9.59
N GLU A 143 7.41 -27.50 9.69
CA GLU A 143 5.99 -27.60 9.31
C GLU A 143 5.77 -27.50 7.79
N SER A 144 6.84 -27.34 7.00
CA SER A 144 6.76 -27.17 5.54
C SER A 144 5.91 -25.97 5.11
N ILE A 145 5.82 -24.93 5.95
CA ILE A 145 5.23 -23.62 5.62
C ILE A 145 6.20 -22.82 4.75
N ILE A 146 7.51 -22.97 4.99
CA ILE A 146 8.57 -22.33 4.21
C ILE A 146 9.63 -23.36 3.81
N GLU A 147 10.35 -23.07 2.73
CA GLU A 147 11.45 -23.90 2.24
C GLU A 147 12.67 -23.06 1.88
N VAL A 148 13.81 -23.72 1.71
CA VAL A 148 15.03 -23.06 1.24
C VAL A 148 14.96 -22.98 -0.29
N VAL A 149 15.12 -21.78 -0.83
CA VAL A 149 15.14 -21.56 -2.28
C VAL A 149 16.27 -22.39 -2.92
N PRO A 150 15.97 -23.22 -3.94
CA PRO A 150 16.98 -23.99 -4.66
C PRO A 150 18.03 -23.07 -5.32
N LYS A 151 19.29 -23.52 -5.37
CA LYS A 151 20.38 -22.70 -5.95
C LYS A 151 20.15 -22.34 -7.42
N SER A 152 19.46 -23.20 -8.16
CA SER A 152 19.07 -22.96 -9.56
C SER A 152 18.07 -21.83 -9.73
N GLU A 153 17.36 -21.44 -8.67
CA GLU A 153 16.28 -20.45 -8.70
C GLU A 153 16.70 -19.09 -8.14
N ILE A 154 17.88 -18.98 -7.53
CA ILE A 154 18.36 -17.74 -6.91
C ILE A 154 18.50 -16.62 -7.94
N ASP A 155 18.95 -16.95 -9.15
CA ASP A 155 19.18 -15.98 -10.23
C ASP A 155 17.93 -15.73 -11.09
N LEU A 156 16.80 -16.39 -10.77
CA LEU A 156 15.54 -16.14 -11.48
C LEU A 156 14.94 -14.78 -11.06
N PRO A 157 14.19 -14.12 -11.96
CA PRO A 157 13.47 -12.91 -11.62
C PRO A 157 12.55 -13.14 -10.42
N CYS A 158 12.87 -12.49 -9.30
CA CYS A 158 12.11 -12.61 -8.06
C CYS A 158 11.96 -11.24 -7.38
N HIS A 159 11.09 -11.18 -6.39
CA HIS A 159 10.89 -10.00 -5.57
C HIS A 159 10.83 -10.41 -4.10
N TYR A 160 11.66 -9.81 -3.28
CA TYR A 160 11.79 -10.15 -1.87
C TYR A 160 10.73 -9.42 -1.05
N LEU A 161 9.91 -10.17 -0.32
CA LEU A 161 8.89 -9.58 0.54
C LEU A 161 9.51 -9.03 1.83
N PRO A 162 9.15 -7.81 2.26
CA PRO A 162 9.61 -7.28 3.52
C PRO A 162 9.00 -8.08 4.67
N HIS A 163 9.83 -8.43 5.65
CA HIS A 163 9.38 -9.13 6.84
C HIS A 163 9.74 -8.35 8.11
N ARG A 164 8.85 -8.37 9.11
CA ARG A 164 9.02 -7.62 10.37
C ARG A 164 8.55 -8.47 11.55
N HIS A 165 9.37 -8.53 12.59
CA HIS A 165 8.99 -9.17 13.84
C HIS A 165 7.90 -8.38 14.57
N VAL A 166 6.92 -9.10 15.11
CA VAL A 166 5.89 -8.56 15.99
C VAL A 166 6.02 -9.29 17.33
N VAL A 167 6.19 -8.52 18.41
CA VAL A 167 6.28 -9.06 19.77
C VAL A 167 4.94 -8.82 20.44
N LYS A 168 4.33 -9.89 20.97
CA LYS A 168 3.14 -9.80 21.81
C LYS A 168 3.58 -9.98 23.26
N GLU A 169 3.63 -8.88 24.02
CA GLU A 169 4.11 -8.89 25.42
C GLU A 169 3.06 -9.44 26.40
N ASN A 170 1.77 -9.29 26.08
CA ASN A 170 0.65 -9.71 26.93
C ASN A 170 -0.29 -10.64 26.13
N SER A 171 -0.04 -11.95 26.18
CA SER A 171 -1.00 -12.93 25.68
C SER A 171 -2.07 -13.17 26.74
N THR A 172 -3.11 -12.33 26.77
CA THR A 172 -4.33 -12.69 27.49
C THR A 172 -5.08 -13.69 26.61
N THR A 173 -4.94 -14.97 26.94
CA THR A 173 -5.67 -16.08 26.32
C THR A 173 -6.65 -16.59 27.35
#